data_AF-A0A6G0VRT3-F1
#
_entry.id   AF-A0A6G0VRT3-F1
#
_cell.length_a   1.000
_cell.length_b   1.000
_cell.length_c   1.000
_cell.angle_alpha   90.00
_cell.angle_beta   90.00
_cell.angle_gamma   90.00
#
_symmetry.space_group_name_H-M   'P 1'
#
loop_
_entity.id
_entity.type
_entity.pdbx_description
1 polymer ?
#
loop_
_entity_poly.entity_id
_entity_poly.type
_entity_poly.pdbx_seq_one_letter_code
_entity_poly.pdbx_strand_id
1 'polypeptide(L)'
;MSNKRKRHVLTIEQKIEILTKLDKGETSVSLALHNIGKATVTDVKNNRHSIMNFASKMDSGDGMKRRKVMKVAKYQDLDKAMEMWFTQK
;
A
#
# COMPACT_ATOMS: atom_id res chain seq x y z
N MET A 1 -24.85 -2.26 22.82
CA MET A 1 -24.34 -2.08 21.44
C MET A 1 -22.82 -2.09 21.46
N SER A 2 -22.17 -3.17 21.01
CA SER A 2 -20.71 -3.23 20.92
C SER A 2 -20.23 -2.21 19.88
N ASN A 3 -19.60 -1.13 20.32
CA ASN A 3 -19.09 -0.04 19.48
C ASN A 3 -17.81 -0.45 18.74
N LYS A 4 -17.87 -1.55 17.99
CA LYS A 4 -16.73 -2.10 17.24
C LYS A 4 -16.44 -1.18 16.07
N ARG A 5 -15.25 -0.58 16.07
CA ARG A 5 -14.79 0.30 14.99
C ARG A 5 -14.79 -0.48 13.66
N LYS A 6 -15.40 0.09 12.62
CA LYS A 6 -15.33 -0.47 11.26
C LYS A 6 -13.87 -0.46 10.79
N ARG A 7 -13.44 -1.55 10.16
CA ARG A 7 -12.09 -1.67 9.59
C ARG A 7 -12.00 -0.81 8.33
N HIS A 8 -11.20 0.24 8.36
CA HIS A 8 -10.83 1.03 7.18
C HIS A 8 -9.52 0.50 6.59
N VAL A 9 -9.51 0.18 5.29
CA VAL A 9 -8.31 -0.30 4.60
C VAL A 9 -7.77 0.81 3.68
N LEU A 10 -6.52 1.18 3.90
CA LEU A 10 -5.80 2.23 3.18
C LEU A 10 -5.32 1.75 1.81
N THR A 11 -5.30 2.67 0.84
CA THR A 11 -4.69 2.46 -0.48
C THR A 11 -3.17 2.47 -0.36
N ILE A 12 -2.47 1.95 -1.38
CA ILE A 12 -1.00 1.99 -1.40
C ILE A 12 -0.50 3.44 -1.43
N GLU A 13 -1.14 4.31 -2.21
CA GLU A 13 -0.85 5.75 -2.24
C GLU A 13 -0.95 6.38 -0.83
N GLN A 14 -2.04 6.14 -0.10
CA GLN A 14 -2.22 6.66 1.25
C GLN A 14 -1.13 6.15 2.22
N LYS A 15 -0.69 4.90 2.07
CA LYS A 15 0.40 4.37 2.90
C LYS A 15 1.73 5.05 2.59
N ILE A 16 2.01 5.34 1.32
CA ILE A 16 3.21 6.11 0.91
C ILE A 16 3.13 7.55 1.45
N GLU A 17 1.96 8.18 1.39
CA GLU A 17 1.76 9.51 1.96
C GLU A 17 2.05 9.54 3.47
N ILE A 18 1.59 8.53 4.22
CA ILE A 18 1.91 8.38 5.64
C ILE A 18 3.41 8.23 5.85
N LEU A 19 4.10 7.42 5.04
CA LEU A 19 5.55 7.23 5.13
C LEU A 19 6.32 8.53 4.83
N THR A 20 5.91 9.28 3.81
CA THR A 20 6.56 10.56 3.48
C THR A 20 6.35 11.62 4.56
N LYS A 21 5.18 11.66 5.22
CA LYS A 21 4.95 12.54 6.38
C LYS A 21 5.76 12.12 7.61
N LEU A 22 5.89 10.81 7.85
CA LEU A 22 6.78 10.28 8.89
C LEU A 22 8.25 10.67 8.63
N ASP A 23 8.70 10.60 7.37
CA ASP A 23 10.06 11.00 6.98
C ASP A 23 10.29 12.50 7.12
N LYS A 24 9.24 13.33 6.98
CA LYS A 24 9.26 14.78 7.26
C LYS A 24 9.31 15.11 8.76
N GLY A 25 9.24 14.12 9.64
CA GLY A 25 9.30 14.31 11.09
C GLY A 25 7.93 14.45 11.78
N GLU A 26 6.82 14.21 11.07
CA GLU A 26 5.52 14.17 11.72
C GLU A 26 5.41 12.97 12.66
N THR A 27 4.79 13.17 13.83
CA THR A 27 4.65 12.10 14.82
C THR A 27 3.48 11.16 14.46
N SER A 28 3.59 9.90 14.86
CA SER A 28 2.53 8.90 14.70
C SER A 28 1.18 9.30 15.34
N VAL A 29 1.21 10.21 16.33
CA VAL A 29 0.03 10.76 16.99
C VAL A 29 -0.61 11.84 16.13
N SER A 30 0.20 12.72 15.52
CA SER A 30 -0.28 13.75 14.58
C SER A 30 -0.94 13.12 13.35
N LEU A 31 -0.38 12.01 12.86
CA LEU A 31 -0.90 11.28 11.70
C LEU A 31 -2.13 10.42 12.01
N ALA A 32 -2.45 10.20 13.29
CA ALA A 32 -3.63 9.47 13.72
C ALA A 32 -4.88 10.38 13.65
N LEU A 33 -5.39 10.61 12.45
CA LEU A 33 -6.60 11.39 12.19
C LEU A 33 -7.88 10.53 12.32
N HIS A 34 -9.06 11.16 12.21
CA HIS A 34 -10.38 10.54 12.41
C HIS A 34 -10.59 9.14 11.79
N ASN A 35 -9.92 8.83 10.67
CA ASN A 35 -10.03 7.56 9.93
C ASN A 35 -8.80 6.64 10.02
N ILE A 36 -7.74 7.05 10.72
CA ILE A 36 -6.47 6.29 10.83
C ILE A 36 -6.09 6.19 12.31
N GLY A 37 -6.07 4.96 12.84
CA GLY A 37 -5.60 4.73 14.20
C GLY A 37 -4.08 4.75 14.29
N LYS A 38 -3.54 5.11 15.46
CA LYS A 38 -2.10 5.03 15.77
C LYS A 38 -1.50 3.64 15.47
N ALA A 39 -2.25 2.58 15.75
CA ALA A 39 -1.85 1.21 15.43
C ALA A 39 -1.61 1.04 13.92
N THR A 40 -2.52 1.55 13.08
CA THR A 40 -2.39 1.51 11.62
C THR A 40 -1.18 2.29 11.12
N VAL A 41 -0.89 3.46 11.69
CA VAL A 41 0.33 4.23 11.35
C VAL A 41 1.59 3.44 11.69
N THR A 42 1.58 2.76 12.84
CA THR A 42 2.70 1.92 13.29
C THR A 42 2.88 0.70 12.37
N ASP A 43 1.79 0.03 11.99
CA ASP A 43 1.82 -1.08 11.04
C ASP A 43 2.35 -0.67 9.67
N VAL A 44 2.00 0.53 9.20
CA VAL A 44 2.51 1.10 7.94
C VAL A 44 4.01 1.40 8.07
N LYS A 45 4.45 1.99 9.20
CA LYS A 45 5.86 2.25 9.47
C LYS A 45 6.69 0.96 9.48
N ASN A 46 6.21 -0.09 10.15
CA ASN A 46 6.90 -1.38 10.23
C ASN A 46 7.00 -2.07 8.86
N ASN A 47 5.98 -1.91 8.01
CA ASN A 47 5.95 -2.48 6.66
C ASN A 47 6.52 -1.56 5.58
N ARG A 48 7.28 -0.52 5.95
CA ARG A 48 7.84 0.50 5.02
C ARG A 48 8.52 -0.12 3.81
N HIS A 49 9.44 -1.06 4.04
CA HIS A 49 10.23 -1.66 2.97
C HIS A 49 9.36 -2.44 1.98
N SER A 50 8.42 -3.25 2.48
CA SER A 50 7.49 -4.01 1.64
C SER A 50 6.58 -3.09 0.82
N ILE A 51 6.08 -2.00 1.41
CA ILE A 51 5.23 -1.02 0.73
C ILE A 51 6.00 -0.33 -0.38
N MET A 52 7.24 0.11 -0.12
CA MET A 52 8.06 0.80 -1.10
C MET A 52 8.48 -0.12 -2.25
N ASN A 53 8.93 -1.34 -1.95
CA ASN A 53 9.29 -2.33 -2.97
C ASN A 53 8.09 -2.75 -3.83
N PHE A 54 6.89 -2.74 -3.26
CA PHE A 54 5.67 -3.03 -4.00
C PHE A 54 5.27 -1.85 -4.89
N ALA A 55 5.42 -0.63 -4.39
CA ALA A 55 5.17 0.59 -5.16
C ALA A 55 6.12 0.75 -6.35
N SER A 56 7.41 0.43 -6.17
CA SER A 56 8.41 0.54 -7.23
C SER A 56 8.22 -0.45 -8.38
N LYS A 57 7.51 -1.55 -8.14
CA LYS A 57 7.17 -2.58 -9.15
C LYS A 57 5.86 -2.30 -9.89
N MET A 58 5.12 -1.25 -9.51
CA MET A 58 3.88 -0.89 -10.20
C MET A 58 4.15 0.17 -11.26
N ASP A 59 3.84 -0.16 -12.52
CA ASP A 59 4.09 0.73 -13.66
C ASP A 59 3.09 1.91 -13.77
N SER A 60 1.95 1.84 -13.07
CA SER A 60 0.86 2.82 -13.22
C SER A 60 0.52 3.54 -11.92
N GLY A 61 0.59 4.87 -11.95
CA GLY A 61 0.15 5.74 -10.84
C GLY A 61 -1.31 5.51 -10.44
N ASP A 62 -2.17 5.22 -11.42
CA ASP A 62 -3.59 4.93 -11.20
C ASP A 62 -3.83 3.59 -10.44
N GLY A 63 -2.91 2.63 -10.60
CA GLY A 63 -2.91 1.38 -9.83
C GLY A 63 -2.69 1.61 -8.33
N MET A 64 -1.84 2.57 -7.97
CA MET A 64 -1.55 2.92 -6.58
C MET A 64 -2.75 3.56 -5.85
N LYS A 65 -3.58 4.31 -6.59
CA LYS A 65 -4.78 4.98 -6.04
C LYS A 65 -5.88 4.00 -5.68
N ARG A 66 -6.08 2.96 -6.51
CA ARG A 66 -7.15 1.97 -6.29
C ARG A 66 -6.74 0.81 -5.40
N ARG A 67 -5.50 0.32 -5.54
CA ARG A 67 -5.08 -0.92 -4.88
C ARG A 67 -4.86 -0.70 -3.39
N LYS A 68 -5.45 -1.57 -2.57
CA LYS A 68 -5.33 -1.56 -1.10
C LYS A 68 -4.46 -2.68 -0.53
N VAL A 69 -4.31 -3.76 -1.30
CA VAL A 69 -3.65 -5.00 -0.89
C VAL A 69 -2.43 -5.24 -1.78
N MET A 70 -1.31 -5.63 -1.16
CA MET A 70 -0.07 -6.01 -1.85
C MET A 70 -0.08 -7.46 -2.34
N LYS A 71 -1.28 -8.04 -2.55
CA LYS A 71 -1.43 -9.43 -2.97
C LYS A 71 -0.89 -9.57 -4.39
N VAL A 72 -0.04 -10.55 -4.59
CA VAL A 72 0.58 -10.86 -5.87
C VAL A 72 -0.17 -12.02 -6.54
N ALA A 73 -0.14 -12.08 -7.88
CA ALA A 73 -0.74 -13.18 -8.64
C ALA A 73 -0.05 -14.51 -8.28
N LYS A 74 -0.82 -15.61 -8.28
CA LYS A 74 -0.30 -16.93 -7.91
C LYS A 74 0.72 -17.46 -8.95
N TYR A 75 0.52 -17.12 -10.22
CA TYR A 75 1.30 -17.63 -11.35
C TYR A 75 2.02 -16.49 -12.06
N GLN A 76 2.86 -15.74 -11.34
CA GLN A 76 3.56 -14.58 -11.91
C GLN A 76 4.42 -14.95 -13.12
N ASP A 77 5.05 -16.12 -13.10
CA ASP A 77 5.91 -16.57 -14.20
C ASP A 77 5.09 -16.88 -15.46
N LEU A 78 3.87 -17.40 -15.29
CA LEU A 78 2.94 -17.62 -16.39
C LEU A 78 2.45 -16.27 -16.96
N ASP A 79 2.06 -15.34 -16.10
CA ASP A 79 1.62 -14.01 -16.52
C ASP A 79 2.73 -13.31 -17.31
N LYS A 80 3.98 -13.39 -16.82
CA LYS A 80 5.15 -12.83 -17.49
C LYS A 80 5.45 -13.52 -18.82
N ALA A 81 5.37 -14.85 -18.89
CA ALA A 81 5.56 -15.59 -20.13
C ALA A 81 4.48 -15.26 -21.16
N MET A 82 3.22 -15.08 -20.71
CA MET A 82 2.10 -14.70 -21.56
C MET A 82 2.26 -13.27 -22.09
N GLU A 83 2.70 -12.33 -21.25
CA GLU A 83 3.02 -10.96 -21.67
C GLU A 83 4.17 -10.93 -22.70
N MET A 84 5.25 -11.69 -22.45
CA MET A 84 6.37 -11.84 -23.40
C MET A 84 5.92 -12.44 -24.73
N TRP A 85 5.09 -13.49 -24.71
CA TRP A 85 4.56 -14.11 -25.90
C TRP A 85 3.65 -13.16 -26.68
N PHE A 86 2.78 -12.42 -25.99
CA PHE A 86 1.88 -11.46 -26.64
C PHE A 86 2.62 -10.27 -27.27
N THR A 87 3.75 -9.87 -26.68
CA THR A 87 4.57 -8.76 -27.18
C THR A 87 5.61 -9.17 -28.23
N GLN A 88 5.82 -10.48 -28.43
CA GLN A 88 6.55 -10.99 -29.58
C GLN A 88 5.75 -10.71 -30.86
N LYS A 89 6.31 -9.86 -31.73
CA LYS A 89 5.88 -9.69 -33.12
C LYS A 89 6.41 -10.79 -34.01
#